data_AF-A0A953M4I5-F1
#
_entry.id   AF-A0A953M4I5-F1
#
_cell.length_a   1.000
_cell.length_b   1.000
_cell.length_c   1.000
_cell.angle_alpha   90.00
_cell.angle_beta   90.00
_cell.angle_gamma   90.00
#
_symmetry.space_group_name_H-M   'P 1'
#
loop_
_entity.id
_entity.type
_entity.pdbx_description
1 polymer ?
#
loop_
_entity_poly.entity_id
_entity_poly.type
_entity_poly.pdbx_seq_one_letter_code
_entity_poly.pdbx_strand_id
1 'polypeptide(L)'
;MPGPIRPINVNLGHLASNRAHASKPMARGQPQQAPAAEIDLSPAALAAQRELDGIKAQIGDLVDNRGQNGSGFRVEDVYSGLARFRVGNVDFNPGQFVDLDVEITASAQQAGLFLSFGGALDFNAGTSSLTLDISGPLGSIDLVFTSGTVLNDMAAAINTFSPETGVQATVSGTGVVLRSPGYGSAEFVSVQTGGDAFNLAGDGVFSFLDHDANTLDTSSRISFPAAANPVTDHGQDAAAIINNRVAIGVGTLLTYTGPFLTAQIDLKLGALGKGETANAEHLGSFLAGRVLWDGSISPLSDTPPGIDLSG
;
A
#
# COMPACT_ATOMS: atom_id res chain seq x y z
N MET A 1 46.03 -33.44 -25.57
CA MET A 1 45.38 -34.36 -26.54
C MET A 1 44.05 -34.79 -25.95
N PRO A 2 42.90 -34.30 -26.45
CA PRO A 2 41.59 -34.70 -25.96
C PRO A 2 41.01 -35.81 -26.87
N GLY A 3 40.62 -36.94 -26.28
CA GLY A 3 39.93 -38.04 -26.99
C GLY A 3 38.42 -37.80 -27.07
N PRO A 4 37.72 -38.33 -28.10
CA PRO A 4 36.30 -38.06 -28.32
C PRO A 4 35.41 -39.02 -27.51
N ILE A 5 34.43 -38.46 -26.79
CA ILE A 5 33.35 -39.21 -26.14
C ILE A 5 32.22 -39.41 -27.16
N ARG A 6 31.82 -40.67 -27.37
CA ARG A 6 30.73 -41.09 -28.25
C ARG A 6 29.36 -40.96 -27.56
N PRO A 7 28.28 -40.65 -28.30
CA PRO A 7 26.92 -40.65 -27.74
C PRO A 7 26.36 -42.08 -27.60
N ILE A 8 25.72 -42.34 -26.47
CA ILE A 8 24.93 -43.56 -26.22
C ILE A 8 23.49 -43.29 -26.68
N ASN A 9 23.09 -44.03 -27.71
CA ASN A 9 21.72 -44.11 -28.20
C ASN A 9 21.06 -45.32 -27.56
N VAL A 10 19.99 -45.13 -26.78
CA VAL A 10 19.16 -46.24 -26.29
C VAL A 10 17.76 -46.04 -26.84
N ASN A 11 17.49 -46.76 -27.94
CA ASN A 11 16.14 -47.03 -28.41
C ASN A 11 15.90 -48.53 -28.27
N LEU A 12 15.00 -48.91 -27.39
CA LEU A 12 14.45 -50.26 -27.28
C LEU A 12 12.95 -50.12 -27.00
N GLY A 13 12.17 -50.07 -28.07
CA GLY A 13 10.78 -50.51 -28.01
C GLY A 13 10.72 -52.03 -27.94
N HIS A 14 9.72 -52.58 -27.25
CA HIS A 14 8.87 -53.64 -27.77
C HIS A 14 7.87 -54.17 -26.72
N LEU A 15 6.64 -54.38 -27.19
CA LEU A 15 5.70 -55.44 -26.79
C LEU A 15 4.99 -55.33 -25.43
N ALA A 16 3.68 -55.05 -25.47
CA ALA A 16 2.69 -56.12 -25.35
C ALA A 16 1.27 -55.60 -25.65
N SER A 17 0.71 -56.17 -26.71
CA SER A 17 -0.72 -56.29 -26.97
C SER A 17 -1.42 -56.89 -25.74
N ASN A 18 -2.48 -56.25 -25.26
CA ASN A 18 -3.51 -56.96 -24.52
C ASN A 18 -4.91 -56.53 -24.99
N ARG A 19 -5.37 -57.26 -26.00
CA ARG A 19 -6.72 -57.28 -26.53
C ARG A 19 -7.54 -58.20 -25.63
N ALA A 20 -8.42 -57.67 -24.79
CA ALA A 20 -9.40 -58.48 -24.09
C ALA A 20 -10.72 -57.71 -23.86
N HIS A 21 -11.77 -58.30 -24.42
CA HIS A 21 -13.16 -58.26 -24.00
C HIS A 21 -13.92 -56.92 -24.00
N ALA A 22 -14.62 -56.75 -25.12
CA ALA A 22 -15.89 -56.05 -25.21
C ALA A 22 -16.89 -56.62 -24.18
N SER A 23 -17.08 -55.88 -23.08
CA SER A 23 -18.27 -55.94 -22.25
C SER A 23 -19.09 -54.70 -22.52
N LYS A 24 -20.17 -54.90 -23.28
CA LYS A 24 -21.23 -53.94 -23.56
C LYS A 24 -21.63 -53.22 -22.26
N PRO A 25 -21.38 -51.91 -22.09
CA PRO A 25 -21.84 -51.20 -20.91
C PRO A 25 -23.37 -51.18 -20.96
N MET A 26 -23.99 -51.95 -20.07
CA MET A 26 -25.41 -51.81 -19.78
C MET A 26 -25.66 -50.35 -19.42
N ALA A 27 -26.69 -49.77 -20.04
CA ALA A 27 -27.18 -48.44 -19.77
C ALA A 27 -27.40 -48.28 -18.25
N ARG A 28 -26.42 -47.67 -17.59
CA ARG A 28 -26.57 -47.18 -16.23
C ARG A 28 -27.59 -46.07 -16.34
N GLY A 29 -28.79 -46.32 -15.83
CA GLY A 29 -29.88 -45.36 -15.82
C GLY A 29 -29.34 -44.01 -15.40
N GLN A 30 -29.62 -42.99 -16.22
CA GLN A 30 -29.42 -41.61 -15.79
C GLN A 30 -30.05 -41.50 -14.40
N PRO A 31 -29.31 -41.06 -13.37
CA PRO A 31 -29.94 -40.77 -12.10
C PRO A 31 -31.09 -39.82 -12.43
N GLN A 32 -32.32 -40.27 -12.18
CA GLN A 32 -33.48 -39.40 -12.18
C GLN A 32 -33.10 -38.24 -11.28
N GLN A 33 -32.84 -37.11 -11.91
CA GLN A 33 -32.54 -35.86 -11.25
C GLN A 33 -33.81 -35.60 -10.45
N ALA A 34 -33.73 -35.84 -9.13
CA ALA A 34 -34.82 -35.55 -8.23
C ALA A 34 -35.23 -34.10 -8.51
N PRO A 35 -36.52 -33.81 -8.71
CA PRO A 35 -36.97 -32.43 -8.90
C PRO A 35 -36.39 -31.63 -7.75
N ALA A 36 -35.58 -30.61 -8.07
CA ALA A 36 -35.07 -29.70 -7.07
C ALA A 36 -36.28 -29.25 -6.27
N ALA A 37 -36.31 -29.54 -4.97
CA ALA A 37 -37.31 -29.02 -4.08
C ALA A 37 -37.16 -27.50 -4.18
N GLU A 38 -38.04 -26.87 -4.94
CA GLU A 38 -38.19 -25.44 -4.99
C GLU A 38 -38.56 -25.06 -3.56
N ILE A 39 -37.57 -24.57 -2.82
CA ILE A 39 -37.76 -24.05 -1.47
C ILE A 39 -38.59 -22.80 -1.70
N ASP A 40 -39.91 -22.98 -1.70
CA ASP A 40 -40.87 -21.90 -1.76
C ASP A 40 -40.73 -21.15 -0.44
N LEU A 41 -39.91 -20.10 -0.48
CA LEU A 41 -39.67 -19.23 0.65
C LEU A 41 -41.03 -18.69 1.06
N SER A 42 -41.40 -18.90 2.32
CA SER A 42 -42.66 -18.37 2.82
C SER A 42 -42.75 -16.86 2.53
N PRO A 43 -43.95 -16.29 2.39
CA PRO A 43 -44.12 -14.85 2.19
C PRO A 43 -43.36 -14.00 3.24
N ALA A 44 -43.21 -14.53 4.47
CA ALA A 44 -42.43 -13.91 5.53
C ALA A 44 -40.91 -13.94 5.26
N ALA A 45 -40.38 -15.04 4.71
CA ALA A 45 -38.97 -15.15 4.35
C ALA A 45 -38.60 -14.22 3.17
N LEU A 46 -39.51 -14.05 2.20
CA LEU A 46 -39.30 -13.12 1.10
C LEU A 46 -39.33 -11.65 1.57
N ALA A 47 -40.20 -11.32 2.54
CA ALA A 47 -40.24 -9.99 3.15
C ALA A 47 -38.94 -9.69 3.92
N ALA A 48 -38.46 -10.63 4.73
CA ALA A 48 -37.21 -10.48 5.46
C ALA A 48 -35.99 -10.32 4.53
N GLN A 49 -35.96 -11.02 3.39
CA GLN A 49 -34.89 -10.88 2.40
C GLN A 49 -34.87 -9.47 1.80
N ARG A 50 -36.03 -8.89 1.50
CA ARG A 50 -36.14 -7.51 0.98
C ARG A 50 -35.70 -6.47 2.00
N GLU A 51 -36.03 -6.64 3.27
CA GLU A 51 -35.54 -5.77 4.34
C GLU A 51 -34.01 -5.85 4.47
N LEU A 52 -33.45 -7.06 4.42
CA LEU A 52 -32.01 -7.28 4.47
C LEU A 52 -31.29 -6.61 3.29
N ASP A 53 -31.86 -6.70 2.08
CA ASP A 53 -31.30 -6.07 0.89
C ASP A 53 -31.40 -4.54 0.96
N GLY A 54 -32.49 -4.00 1.53
CA GLY A 54 -32.62 -2.56 1.81
C GLY A 54 -31.62 -2.05 2.85
N ILE A 55 -31.40 -2.80 3.93
CA ILE A 55 -30.38 -2.48 4.95
C ILE A 55 -28.97 -2.55 4.35
N LYS A 56 -28.67 -3.54 3.50
CA LYS A 56 -27.38 -3.63 2.81
C LYS A 56 -27.13 -2.44 1.88
N ALA A 57 -28.17 -1.95 1.19
CA ALA A 57 -28.07 -0.75 0.36
C ALA A 57 -27.79 0.49 1.22
N GLN A 58 -28.54 0.69 2.32
CA GLN A 58 -28.30 1.80 3.25
C GLN A 58 -26.91 1.75 3.90
N ILE A 59 -26.43 0.56 4.27
CA ILE A 59 -25.08 0.38 4.79
C ILE A 59 -24.04 0.69 3.71
N GLY A 60 -24.27 0.30 2.46
CA GLY A 60 -23.43 0.67 1.31
C GLY A 60 -23.29 2.18 1.19
N ASP A 61 -24.41 2.91 1.19
CA ASP A 61 -24.43 4.37 1.10
C ASP A 61 -23.72 5.05 2.29
N LEU A 62 -23.87 4.51 3.50
CA LEU A 62 -23.17 5.01 4.68
C LEU A 62 -21.65 4.73 4.65
N VAL A 63 -21.24 3.60 4.08
CA VAL A 63 -19.83 3.21 3.94
C VAL A 63 -19.14 4.01 2.81
N ASP A 64 -19.88 4.40 1.78
CA ASP A 64 -19.38 5.20 0.65
C ASP A 64 -19.31 6.71 0.90
N ASN A 65 -19.51 7.17 2.14
CA ASN A 65 -19.41 8.59 2.56
C ASN A 65 -17.96 9.13 2.56
N ARG A 66 -17.16 8.75 1.56
CA ARG A 66 -15.78 9.17 1.33
C ARG A 66 -15.69 10.59 0.76
N GLY A 67 -16.74 11.03 0.09
CA GLY A 67 -16.93 12.42 -0.33
C GLY A 67 -17.63 13.21 0.78
N GLN A 68 -16.98 14.24 1.32
CA GLN A 68 -17.65 15.15 2.25
C GLN A 68 -18.52 16.15 1.47
N ASN A 69 -19.85 16.02 1.59
CA ASN A 69 -20.77 17.05 1.14
C ASN A 69 -20.67 18.30 2.05
N GLY A 70 -20.79 19.48 1.47
CA GLY A 70 -20.82 20.76 2.19
C GLY A 70 -22.10 21.54 1.91
N SER A 71 -22.27 22.68 2.59
CA SER A 71 -23.33 23.61 2.21
C SER A 71 -23.04 24.13 0.80
N GLY A 72 -23.99 23.98 -0.12
CA GLY A 72 -23.89 24.56 -1.46
C GLY A 72 -23.32 23.63 -2.53
N PHE A 73 -22.86 22.43 -2.17
CA PHE A 73 -22.33 21.47 -3.13
C PHE A 73 -22.55 20.02 -2.70
N ARG A 74 -22.57 19.14 -3.71
CA ARG A 74 -22.64 17.69 -3.58
C ARG A 74 -21.47 17.04 -4.28
N VAL A 75 -20.99 15.96 -3.70
CA VAL A 75 -19.95 15.10 -4.28
C VAL A 75 -20.59 13.79 -4.74
N GLU A 76 -20.28 13.38 -5.97
CA GLU A 76 -20.77 12.18 -6.62
C GLU A 76 -19.60 11.35 -7.17
N ASP A 77 -19.85 10.08 -7.48
CA ASP A 77 -18.92 9.18 -8.20
C ASP A 77 -17.50 9.11 -7.60
N VAL A 78 -17.38 9.09 -6.25
CA VAL A 78 -16.07 9.07 -5.58
C VAL A 78 -15.33 7.78 -5.88
N TYR A 79 -14.10 7.91 -6.37
CA TYR A 79 -13.28 6.78 -6.77
C TYR A 79 -12.99 5.81 -5.64
N SER A 80 -13.06 4.52 -5.96
CA SER A 80 -12.94 3.46 -4.96
C SER A 80 -11.54 3.37 -4.33
N GLY A 81 -10.50 3.79 -5.04
CA GLY A 81 -9.11 3.85 -4.56
C GLY A 81 -8.79 5.04 -3.65
N LEU A 82 -9.78 5.85 -3.26
CA LEU A 82 -9.59 6.96 -2.32
C LEU A 82 -9.93 6.55 -0.89
N ALA A 83 -9.05 6.92 0.04
CA ALA A 83 -9.29 6.82 1.47
C ALA A 83 -10.22 7.95 1.92
N ARG A 84 -10.04 9.15 1.37
CA ARG A 84 -10.87 10.32 1.65
C ARG A 84 -10.87 11.30 0.48
N PHE A 85 -12.00 11.95 0.24
CA PHE A 85 -12.14 13.02 -0.73
C PHE A 85 -12.87 14.21 -0.10
N ARG A 86 -12.18 15.34 0.02
CA ARG A 86 -12.73 16.56 0.63
C ARG A 86 -12.68 17.69 -0.36
N VAL A 87 -13.81 18.36 -0.50
CA VAL A 87 -13.92 19.61 -1.25
C VAL A 87 -13.85 20.76 -0.27
N GLY A 88 -13.04 21.76 -0.60
CA GLY A 88 -12.91 22.99 0.17
C GLY A 88 -13.81 24.07 -0.40
N ASN A 89 -13.19 25.06 -1.04
CA ASN A 89 -13.90 26.14 -1.70
C ASN A 89 -14.39 25.69 -3.05
N VAL A 90 -15.57 26.15 -3.41
CA VAL A 90 -16.16 25.97 -4.73
C VAL A 90 -16.60 27.36 -5.20
N ASP A 91 -16.43 27.67 -6.48
CA ASP A 91 -16.78 28.96 -7.07
C ASP A 91 -17.04 28.79 -8.58
N PHE A 92 -18.09 28.05 -8.92
CA PHE A 92 -18.56 27.90 -10.29
C PHE A 92 -20.09 28.00 -10.35
N ASN A 93 -20.64 28.12 -11.56
CA ASN A 93 -22.06 28.42 -11.71
C ASN A 93 -22.95 27.29 -11.15
N PRO A 94 -24.07 27.64 -10.49
CA PRO A 94 -25.03 26.63 -10.03
C PRO A 94 -25.53 25.72 -11.13
N GLY A 95 -25.66 24.43 -10.80
CA GLY A 95 -26.08 23.39 -11.73
C GLY A 95 -24.97 22.91 -12.67
N GLN A 96 -23.76 23.49 -12.60
CA GLN A 96 -22.58 22.93 -13.27
C GLN A 96 -21.92 21.87 -12.41
N PHE A 97 -21.16 20.99 -13.06
CA PHE A 97 -20.32 19.99 -12.41
C PHE A 97 -18.86 20.18 -12.82
N VAL A 98 -17.95 19.80 -11.92
CA VAL A 98 -16.52 19.69 -12.17
C VAL A 98 -16.09 18.27 -11.84
N ASP A 99 -15.56 17.59 -12.86
CA ASP A 99 -14.90 16.30 -12.72
C ASP A 99 -13.43 16.55 -12.33
N LEU A 100 -12.89 15.79 -11.37
CA LEU A 100 -11.46 15.83 -11.02
C LEU A 100 -10.75 14.60 -11.60
N ASP A 101 -10.20 14.75 -12.79
CA ASP A 101 -9.35 13.74 -13.40
C ASP A 101 -7.95 13.81 -12.77
N VAL A 102 -7.53 12.71 -12.15
CA VAL A 102 -6.25 12.58 -11.46
C VAL A 102 -5.36 11.62 -12.24
N GLU A 103 -4.12 12.03 -12.48
CA GLU A 103 -3.04 11.19 -13.00
C GLU A 103 -1.91 11.15 -11.97
N ILE A 104 -1.67 9.98 -11.38
CA ILE A 104 -0.57 9.73 -10.44
C ILE A 104 0.72 9.54 -11.24
N THR A 105 1.69 10.43 -11.02
CA THR A 105 2.97 10.48 -11.72
C THR A 105 4.16 10.05 -10.87
N ALA A 106 4.00 10.00 -9.54
CA ALA A 106 4.93 9.35 -8.62
C ALA A 106 4.16 8.72 -7.46
N SER A 107 4.61 7.54 -7.01
CA SER A 107 4.01 6.83 -5.88
C SER A 107 4.49 7.40 -4.55
N ALA A 108 3.63 7.40 -3.54
CA ALA A 108 4.03 7.60 -2.16
C ALA A 108 4.85 6.40 -1.68
N GLN A 109 5.97 6.65 -1.00
CA GLN A 109 6.85 5.61 -0.50
C GLN A 109 7.25 5.86 0.96
N GLN A 110 7.46 4.76 1.67
CA GLN A 110 8.14 4.75 2.96
C GLN A 110 9.64 4.82 2.73
N ALA A 111 10.38 5.40 3.68
CA ALA A 111 11.81 5.22 3.73
C ALA A 111 12.15 3.80 4.19
N GLY A 112 13.22 3.21 3.65
CA GLY A 112 13.68 1.92 4.09
C GLY A 112 15.16 1.64 3.80
N LEU A 113 15.77 0.91 4.74
CA LEU A 113 17.11 0.36 4.57
C LEU A 113 17.09 -1.13 4.89
N PHE A 114 17.92 -1.90 4.20
CA PHE A 114 18.15 -3.31 4.50
C PHE A 114 19.57 -3.52 4.99
N LEU A 115 19.67 -4.00 6.22
CA LEU A 115 20.93 -4.39 6.86
C LEU A 115 21.18 -5.87 6.58
N SER A 116 21.98 -6.16 5.55
CA SER A 116 22.42 -7.51 5.24
C SER A 116 23.59 -7.91 6.11
N PHE A 117 23.48 -9.03 6.81
CA PHE A 117 24.59 -9.60 7.59
C PHE A 117 25.23 -10.81 6.91
N GLY A 118 24.77 -11.20 5.73
CA GLY A 118 25.28 -12.36 4.98
C GLY A 118 25.04 -13.72 5.67
N GLY A 119 24.33 -13.76 6.80
CA GLY A 119 24.09 -14.97 7.58
C GLY A 119 23.82 -14.68 9.07
N ALA A 120 24.26 -15.58 9.95
CA ALA A 120 24.27 -15.33 11.38
C ALA A 120 25.24 -14.19 11.72
N LEU A 121 24.93 -13.40 12.75
CA LEU A 121 25.83 -12.36 13.26
C LEU A 121 27.06 -13.04 13.90
N ASP A 122 28.12 -13.20 13.13
CA ASP A 122 29.42 -13.67 13.61
C ASP A 122 30.51 -12.65 13.27
N PHE A 123 30.94 -11.91 14.28
CA PHE A 123 31.94 -10.86 14.13
C PHE A 123 33.39 -11.39 14.21
N ASN A 124 33.62 -12.69 13.96
CA ASN A 124 34.94 -13.36 13.88
C ASN A 124 35.83 -13.28 15.15
N ALA A 125 35.35 -12.65 16.20
CA ALA A 125 35.91 -12.69 17.54
C ALA A 125 34.72 -12.65 18.50
N GLY A 126 34.55 -13.66 19.36
CA GLY A 126 33.39 -13.79 20.26
C GLY A 126 33.18 -12.65 21.26
N THR A 127 34.02 -11.60 21.22
CA THR A 127 33.94 -10.39 22.03
C THR A 127 33.62 -9.12 21.23
N SER A 128 33.58 -9.18 19.90
CA SER A 128 33.29 -8.01 19.07
C SER A 128 31.80 -7.64 19.11
N SER A 129 31.53 -6.36 18.88
CA SER A 129 30.19 -5.79 18.88
C SER A 129 29.96 -4.83 17.73
N LEU A 130 28.73 -4.84 17.22
CA LEU A 130 28.19 -3.86 16.28
C LEU A 130 27.43 -2.79 17.06
N THR A 131 27.81 -1.53 16.87
CA THR A 131 26.95 -0.41 17.30
C THR A 131 26.16 0.08 16.09
N LEU A 132 24.84 0.18 16.23
CA LEU A 132 23.95 0.81 15.26
C LEU A 132 23.38 2.09 15.88
N ASP A 133 23.69 3.23 15.31
CA ASP A 133 22.91 4.45 15.47
C ASP A 133 21.79 4.41 14.44
N ILE A 134 20.55 4.35 14.91
CA ILE A 134 19.35 4.30 14.09
C ILE A 134 18.59 5.60 14.32
N SER A 135 18.41 6.37 13.25
CA SER A 135 17.68 7.63 13.26
C SER A 135 16.46 7.57 12.35
N GLY A 136 15.37 8.19 12.79
CA GLY A 136 14.15 8.36 12.02
C GLY A 136 13.42 9.66 12.37
N PRO A 137 12.17 9.83 11.92
CA PRO A 137 11.46 11.11 12.01
C PRO A 137 11.19 11.59 13.44
N LEU A 138 11.24 10.71 14.45
CA LEU A 138 10.95 11.06 15.84
C LEU A 138 12.21 11.25 16.70
N GLY A 139 13.35 10.72 16.27
CA GLY A 139 14.59 10.75 17.04
C GLY A 139 15.60 9.69 16.62
N SER A 140 16.63 9.50 17.44
CA SER A 140 17.71 8.53 17.22
C SER A 140 18.01 7.71 18.47
N ILE A 141 18.56 6.50 18.27
CA ILE A 141 19.00 5.62 19.35
C ILE A 141 20.24 4.84 18.93
N ASP A 142 21.17 4.68 19.86
CA ASP A 142 22.32 3.79 19.72
C ASP A 142 22.03 2.43 20.35
N LEU A 143 22.21 1.36 19.59
CA LEU A 143 22.07 -0.02 20.04
C LEU A 143 23.36 -0.79 19.80
N VAL A 144 23.77 -1.58 20.80
CA VAL A 144 24.97 -2.40 20.70
C VAL A 144 24.58 -3.87 20.69
N PHE A 145 25.02 -4.58 19.66
CA PHE A 145 24.76 -6.01 19.47
C PHE A 145 26.07 -6.78 19.51
N THR A 146 26.16 -7.81 20.35
CA THR A 146 27.34 -8.67 20.43
C THR A 146 27.30 -9.77 19.37
N SER A 147 28.46 -10.33 19.04
CA SER A 147 28.53 -11.52 18.18
C SER A 147 27.63 -12.64 18.72
N GLY A 148 26.93 -13.35 17.84
CA GLY A 148 25.98 -14.39 18.16
C GLY A 148 24.55 -13.92 18.45
N THR A 149 24.28 -12.61 18.44
CA THR A 149 22.91 -12.09 18.53
C THR A 149 22.06 -12.67 17.39
N VAL A 150 20.82 -13.07 17.67
CA VAL A 150 19.91 -13.57 16.64
C VAL A 150 19.21 -12.38 15.96
N LEU A 151 19.01 -12.43 14.63
CA LEU A 151 18.38 -11.32 13.89
C LEU A 151 16.98 -10.96 14.43
N ASN A 152 16.21 -11.94 14.92
CA ASN A 152 14.91 -11.70 15.56
C ASN A 152 15.06 -10.89 16.85
N ASP A 153 16.08 -11.16 17.66
CA ASP A 153 16.33 -10.42 18.90
C ASP A 153 16.80 -8.99 18.57
N MET A 154 17.59 -8.82 17.52
CA MET A 154 17.96 -7.50 16.99
C MET A 154 16.74 -6.70 16.54
N ALA A 155 15.88 -7.27 15.69
CA ALA A 155 14.67 -6.60 15.23
C ALA A 155 13.71 -6.28 16.39
N ALA A 156 13.57 -7.20 17.35
CA ALA A 156 12.77 -6.98 18.55
C ALA A 156 13.31 -5.81 19.39
N ALA A 157 14.63 -5.74 19.61
CA ALA A 157 15.28 -4.66 20.34
C ALA A 157 15.13 -3.30 19.64
N ILE A 158 15.22 -3.24 18.31
CA ILE A 158 14.95 -2.00 17.56
C ILE A 158 13.49 -1.58 17.76
N ASN A 159 12.55 -2.52 17.67
CA ASN A 159 11.13 -2.24 17.82
C ASN A 159 10.72 -1.79 19.23
N THR A 160 11.53 -2.04 20.27
CA THR A 160 11.25 -1.46 21.59
C THR A 160 11.40 0.06 21.62
N PHE A 161 12.14 0.63 20.66
CA PHE A 161 12.40 2.06 20.51
C PHE A 161 11.68 2.69 19.30
N SER A 162 10.73 1.97 18.68
CA SER A 162 9.92 2.54 17.59
C SER A 162 9.15 3.81 17.99
N PRO A 163 8.58 3.93 19.20
CA PRO A 163 7.91 5.17 19.63
C PRO A 163 8.84 6.39 19.69
N GLU A 164 10.14 6.20 19.93
CA GLU A 164 11.14 7.25 20.06
C GLU A 164 11.84 7.57 18.74
N THR A 165 12.01 6.59 17.86
CA THR A 165 12.74 6.75 16.58
C THR A 165 11.82 6.99 15.40
N GLY A 166 10.62 6.41 15.41
CA GLY A 166 9.76 6.33 14.24
C GLY A 166 10.23 5.29 13.21
N VAL A 167 11.05 4.33 13.61
CA VAL A 167 11.56 3.25 12.73
C VAL A 167 11.06 1.89 13.22
N GLN A 168 10.65 1.02 12.29
CA GLN A 168 10.26 -0.37 12.55
C GLN A 168 11.24 -1.32 11.89
N ALA A 169 11.54 -2.43 12.56
CA ALA A 169 12.45 -3.47 12.11
C ALA A 169 11.72 -4.80 11.85
N THR A 170 12.03 -5.46 10.75
CA THR A 170 11.54 -6.80 10.41
C THR A 170 12.67 -7.66 9.86
N VAL A 171 12.77 -8.91 10.28
CA VAL A 171 13.77 -9.85 9.73
C VAL A 171 13.36 -10.28 8.32
N SER A 172 14.30 -10.23 7.38
CA SER A 172 14.11 -10.69 6.01
C SER A 172 15.37 -11.43 5.54
N GLY A 173 15.24 -12.74 5.27
CA GLY A 173 16.35 -13.57 4.83
C GLY A 173 17.54 -13.52 5.79
N THR A 174 18.65 -12.98 5.32
CA THR A 174 19.93 -12.86 6.05
C THR A 174 20.13 -11.49 6.71
N GLY A 175 19.08 -10.69 6.82
CA GLY A 175 19.18 -9.31 7.27
C GLY A 175 17.96 -8.79 8.02
N VAL A 176 18.02 -7.51 8.36
CA VAL A 176 16.95 -6.76 9.00
C VAL A 176 16.56 -5.61 8.08
N VAL A 177 15.27 -5.53 7.74
CA VAL A 177 14.67 -4.40 7.06
C VAL A 177 14.26 -3.38 8.11
N LEU A 178 14.72 -2.15 7.95
CA LEU A 178 14.28 -0.98 8.70
C LEU A 178 13.37 -0.14 7.81
N ARG A 179 12.23 0.30 8.32
CA ARG A 179 11.27 1.15 7.60
C ARG A 179 10.67 2.23 8.47
N SER A 180 10.34 3.36 7.86
CA SER A 180 9.39 4.30 8.44
C SER A 180 7.98 3.73 8.31
N PRO A 181 7.10 3.86 9.33
CA PRO A 181 5.70 3.45 9.20
C PRO A 181 4.91 4.40 8.30
N GLY A 182 5.27 5.69 8.27
CA GLY A 182 4.65 6.69 7.42
C GLY A 182 5.20 6.66 5.99
N TYR A 183 4.48 7.38 5.12
CA TYR A 183 4.83 7.60 3.71
C TYR A 183 5.09 9.09 3.48
N GLY A 184 5.98 9.42 2.56
CA GLY A 184 6.26 10.81 2.18
C GLY A 184 7.68 11.26 2.48
N SER A 185 8.05 12.44 1.98
CA SER A 185 9.40 12.97 2.13
C SER A 185 9.77 13.40 3.55
N ALA A 186 8.78 13.51 4.44
CA ALA A 186 8.99 13.75 5.86
C ALA A 186 9.52 12.52 6.60
N GLU A 187 9.39 11.35 6.00
CA GLU A 187 9.81 10.08 6.56
C GLU A 187 11.22 9.75 6.08
N PHE A 188 12.05 9.24 6.98
CA PHE A 188 13.40 8.80 6.64
C PHE A 188 13.85 7.68 7.57
N VAL A 189 14.82 6.90 7.11
CA VAL A 189 15.56 5.95 7.93
C VAL A 189 17.03 6.22 7.69
N SER A 190 17.78 6.44 8.76
CA SER A 190 19.23 6.59 8.69
C SER A 190 19.90 5.59 9.62
N VAL A 191 20.97 4.98 9.13
CA VAL A 191 21.81 4.06 9.89
C VAL A 191 23.25 4.50 9.80
N GLN A 192 23.87 4.66 10.95
CA GLN A 192 25.30 4.76 11.09
C GLN A 192 25.79 3.59 11.93
N THR A 193 26.92 3.01 11.54
CA THR A 193 27.50 1.87 12.25
C THR A 193 28.82 2.22 12.89
N GLY A 194 29.03 1.73 14.10
CA GLY A 194 30.28 1.84 14.85
C GLY A 194 30.69 0.50 15.45
N GLY A 195 31.75 0.53 16.26
CA GLY A 195 32.34 -0.65 16.88
C GLY A 195 33.42 -1.30 16.01
N ASP A 196 33.61 -2.59 16.19
CA ASP A 196 34.64 -3.36 15.47
C ASP A 196 34.16 -3.59 14.03
N ALA A 197 34.71 -2.84 13.08
CA ALA A 197 34.40 -2.97 11.66
C ALA A 197 34.56 -4.42 11.17
N PHE A 198 33.47 -5.06 10.75
CA PHE A 198 33.50 -6.36 10.08
C PHE A 198 33.19 -6.22 8.58
N ASN A 199 33.71 -7.17 7.81
CA ASN A 199 33.66 -7.16 6.35
C ASN A 199 33.42 -8.60 5.88
N LEU A 200 32.21 -9.09 6.13
CA LEU A 200 31.74 -10.39 5.66
C LEU A 200 31.36 -10.28 4.18
N ALA A 201 31.61 -11.32 3.40
CA ALA A 201 31.23 -11.29 1.98
C ALA A 201 29.70 -11.18 1.85
N GLY A 202 29.21 -10.10 1.23
CA GLY A 202 27.77 -9.86 1.01
C GLY A 202 27.03 -9.12 2.13
N ASP A 203 27.76 -8.62 3.13
CA ASP A 203 27.21 -7.75 4.18
C ASP A 203 27.06 -6.29 3.72
N GLY A 204 26.31 -5.51 4.48
CA GLY A 204 26.22 -4.07 4.33
C GLY A 204 24.79 -3.54 4.38
N VAL A 205 24.70 -2.23 4.18
CA VAL A 205 23.47 -1.46 4.09
C VAL A 205 23.08 -1.33 2.62
N PHE A 206 21.82 -1.61 2.31
CA PHE A 206 21.23 -1.49 0.99
C PHE A 206 19.98 -0.60 1.08
N SER A 207 19.77 0.24 0.07
CA SER A 207 18.53 0.97 -0.13
C SER A 207 17.52 0.14 -0.94
N PHE A 208 16.25 0.52 -0.86
CA PHE A 208 15.24 0.07 -1.82
C PHE A 208 15.28 0.93 -3.10
N LEU A 209 14.61 0.49 -4.17
CA LEU A 209 14.51 1.25 -5.40
C LEU A 209 13.58 2.47 -5.22
N ASP A 210 13.96 3.61 -5.81
CA ASP A 210 13.21 4.87 -5.78
C ASP A 210 11.76 4.79 -6.31
N HIS A 211 11.37 3.71 -6.99
CA HIS A 211 10.03 3.50 -7.57
C HIS A 211 9.38 2.20 -7.09
N ASP A 212 10.05 1.46 -6.21
CA ASP A 212 9.53 0.23 -5.63
C ASP A 212 10.20 0.00 -4.27
N ALA A 213 9.53 0.52 -3.24
CA ALA A 213 9.97 0.39 -1.86
C ALA A 213 10.04 -1.07 -1.38
N ASN A 214 9.60 -2.07 -2.16
CA ASN A 214 9.69 -3.50 -1.79
C ASN A 214 10.86 -4.24 -2.47
N THR A 215 11.51 -3.61 -3.45
CA THR A 215 12.62 -4.20 -4.19
C THR A 215 13.94 -3.55 -3.78
N LEU A 216 14.92 -4.37 -3.40
CA LEU A 216 16.25 -3.88 -3.01
C LEU A 216 17.05 -3.41 -4.22
N ASP A 217 17.70 -2.25 -4.09
CA ASP A 217 18.75 -1.86 -5.01
C ASP A 217 20.07 -2.55 -4.62
N THR A 218 20.35 -3.69 -5.24
CA THR A 218 21.61 -4.43 -4.99
C THR A 218 22.88 -3.66 -5.36
N SER A 219 22.76 -2.59 -6.15
CA SER A 219 23.89 -1.73 -6.52
C SER A 219 24.20 -0.64 -5.49
N SER A 220 23.25 -0.34 -4.60
CA SER A 220 23.37 0.67 -3.53
C SER A 220 24.25 0.26 -2.34
N ARG A 221 24.89 -0.92 -2.40
CA ARG A 221 25.61 -1.51 -1.27
C ARG A 221 26.64 -0.55 -0.67
N ILE A 222 26.48 -0.26 0.62
CA ILE A 222 27.49 0.37 1.46
C ILE A 222 27.92 -0.65 2.52
N SER A 223 29.21 -0.97 2.60
CA SER A 223 29.69 -1.89 3.63
C SER A 223 29.55 -1.28 5.02
N PHE A 224 29.38 -2.08 6.08
CA PHE A 224 29.30 -1.56 7.44
C PHE A 224 30.49 -0.67 7.83
N PRO A 225 31.76 -0.99 7.50
CA PRO A 225 32.86 -0.08 7.80
C PRO A 225 32.74 1.29 7.09
N ALA A 226 32.10 1.34 5.92
CA ALA A 226 31.84 2.58 5.19
C ALA A 226 30.60 3.34 5.70
N ALA A 227 29.65 2.62 6.31
CA ALA A 227 28.50 3.17 7.03
C ALA A 227 28.89 3.79 8.40
N ALA A 228 30.20 4.01 8.65
CA ALA A 228 30.65 4.93 9.69
C ALA A 228 30.21 6.39 9.44
N ASN A 229 29.87 6.72 8.19
CA ASN A 229 29.04 7.87 7.87
C ASN A 229 27.57 7.41 7.75
N PRO A 230 26.59 8.19 8.22
CA PRO A 230 25.19 7.82 8.11
C PRO A 230 24.79 7.51 6.66
N VAL A 231 24.17 6.34 6.47
CA VAL A 231 23.47 5.96 5.25
C VAL A 231 22.00 6.28 5.48
N THR A 232 21.42 7.13 4.64
CA THR A 232 20.04 7.60 4.80
C THR A 232 19.23 7.29 3.56
N ASP A 233 18.03 6.77 3.77
CA ASP A 233 16.98 6.70 2.77
C ASP A 233 15.80 7.59 3.18
N HIS A 234 15.11 8.15 2.19
CA HIS A 234 13.98 9.05 2.38
C HIS A 234 12.73 8.49 1.71
N GLY A 235 11.58 8.68 2.35
CA GLY A 235 10.30 8.39 1.72
C GLY A 235 10.03 9.38 0.58
N GLN A 236 8.99 9.09 -0.20
CA GLN A 236 8.59 9.90 -1.34
C GLN A 236 7.13 10.29 -1.20
N ASP A 237 6.80 11.54 -1.52
CA ASP A 237 5.41 11.98 -1.60
C ASP A 237 4.77 11.53 -2.92
N ALA A 238 3.49 11.18 -2.90
CA ALA A 238 2.74 10.97 -4.14
C ALA A 238 2.73 12.26 -4.97
N ALA A 239 3.02 12.16 -6.26
CA ALA A 239 2.88 13.26 -7.19
C ALA A 239 1.73 13.00 -8.15
N ALA A 240 0.97 14.04 -8.49
CA ALA A 240 -0.14 13.92 -9.40
C ALA A 240 -0.39 15.17 -10.23
N ILE A 241 -1.03 14.97 -11.37
CA ILE A 241 -1.63 16.03 -12.20
C ILE A 241 -3.14 15.88 -12.08
N ILE A 242 -3.82 16.98 -11.72
CA ILE A 242 -5.27 17.05 -11.57
C ILE A 242 -5.80 18.12 -12.50
N ASN A 243 -6.64 17.75 -13.46
CA ASN A 243 -7.19 18.66 -14.48
C ASN A 243 -6.09 19.52 -15.15
N ASN A 244 -5.00 18.89 -15.58
CA ASN A 244 -3.82 19.52 -16.19
C ASN A 244 -3.04 20.51 -15.28
N ARG A 245 -3.19 20.40 -13.96
CA ARG A 245 -2.39 21.15 -12.98
C ARG A 245 -1.69 20.22 -12.01
N VAL A 246 -0.43 20.51 -11.69
CA VAL A 246 0.32 19.76 -10.69
C VAL A 246 -0.33 19.95 -9.31
N ALA A 247 -0.64 18.85 -8.64
CA ALA A 247 -1.10 18.84 -7.26
C ALA A 247 0.09 18.87 -6.30
N ILE A 248 -0.11 19.38 -5.09
CA ILE A 248 0.90 19.31 -4.03
C ILE A 248 0.70 18.00 -3.27
N GLY A 249 1.70 17.13 -3.30
CA GLY A 249 1.73 15.88 -2.55
C GLY A 249 2.38 16.04 -1.18
N VAL A 250 1.82 15.39 -0.17
CA VAL A 250 2.45 15.16 1.15
C VAL A 250 2.05 13.76 1.60
N GLY A 251 2.99 12.81 1.59
CA GLY A 251 2.70 11.39 1.76
C GLY A 251 1.67 10.90 0.73
N THR A 252 0.53 10.41 1.20
CA THR A 252 -0.60 9.96 0.35
C THR A 252 -1.61 11.07 0.04
N LEU A 253 -1.46 12.24 0.63
CA LEU A 253 -2.40 13.35 0.49
C LEU A 253 -2.01 14.22 -0.70
N LEU A 254 -2.93 14.37 -1.65
CA LEU A 254 -2.84 15.33 -2.74
C LEU A 254 -3.73 16.53 -2.43
N THR A 255 -3.16 17.73 -2.56
CA THR A 255 -3.90 18.99 -2.48
C THR A 255 -3.98 19.63 -3.85
N TYR A 256 -5.20 19.85 -4.31
CA TYR A 256 -5.52 20.56 -5.55
C TYR A 256 -6.05 21.96 -5.25
N THR A 257 -5.46 22.96 -5.89
CA THR A 257 -5.92 24.35 -5.86
C THR A 257 -6.18 24.82 -7.28
N GLY A 258 -7.43 24.76 -7.69
CA GLY A 258 -7.93 25.25 -8.98
C GLY A 258 -8.54 26.64 -8.88
N PRO A 259 -8.90 27.24 -10.03
CA PRO A 259 -9.54 28.57 -10.07
C PRO A 259 -10.96 28.60 -9.48
N PHE A 260 -11.67 27.47 -9.52
CA PHE A 260 -13.08 27.38 -9.13
C PHE A 260 -13.35 26.31 -8.06
N LEU A 261 -12.30 25.60 -7.63
CA LEU A 261 -12.41 24.46 -6.72
C LEU A 261 -11.09 24.23 -6.00
N THR A 262 -11.14 23.99 -4.70
CA THR A 262 -10.04 23.36 -3.96
C THR A 262 -10.47 21.98 -3.47
N ALA A 263 -9.55 21.03 -3.49
CA ALA A 263 -9.81 19.66 -3.06
C ALA A 263 -8.60 19.05 -2.36
N GLN A 264 -8.89 18.15 -1.41
CA GLN A 264 -7.92 17.28 -0.75
C GLN A 264 -8.31 15.83 -1.06
N ILE A 265 -7.36 15.08 -1.60
CA ILE A 265 -7.54 13.71 -2.07
C ILE A 265 -6.55 12.83 -1.31
N ASP A 266 -7.04 11.99 -0.42
CA ASP A 266 -6.22 11.04 0.33
C ASP A 266 -6.29 9.68 -0.38
N LEU A 267 -5.14 9.23 -0.89
CA LEU A 267 -5.03 8.01 -1.68
C LEU A 267 -4.98 6.77 -0.76
N LYS A 268 -5.63 5.67 -1.17
CA LYS A 268 -5.43 4.39 -0.48
C LYS A 268 -4.04 3.82 -0.75
N LEU A 269 -3.57 3.02 0.20
CA LEU A 269 -2.39 2.18 0.12
C LEU A 269 -2.77 0.73 -0.22
N GLY A 270 -1.79 -0.06 -0.66
CA GLY A 270 -1.92 -1.50 -0.88
C GLY A 270 -2.29 -1.88 -2.30
N ALA A 271 -2.66 -3.16 -2.48
CA ALA A 271 -3.04 -3.68 -3.79
C ALA A 271 -4.31 -3.02 -4.34
N LEU A 272 -4.34 -2.81 -5.65
CA LEU A 272 -5.52 -2.29 -6.35
C LEU A 272 -6.72 -3.23 -6.19
N GLY A 273 -7.84 -2.65 -5.77
CA GLY A 273 -9.14 -3.31 -5.75
C GLY A 273 -9.70 -3.57 -7.16
N LYS A 274 -10.80 -4.33 -7.23
CA LYS A 274 -11.47 -4.60 -8.51
C LYS A 274 -11.98 -3.30 -9.14
N GLY A 275 -11.44 -2.96 -10.31
CA GLY A 275 -11.82 -1.75 -11.05
C GLY A 275 -11.02 -0.51 -10.67
N GLU A 276 -10.08 -0.62 -9.72
CA GLU A 276 -9.11 0.42 -9.43
C GLU A 276 -7.97 0.37 -10.46
N THR A 277 -7.55 1.55 -10.93
CA THR A 277 -6.49 1.73 -11.94
C THR A 277 -5.22 2.35 -11.35
N ALA A 278 -5.34 3.09 -10.25
CA ALA A 278 -4.23 3.71 -9.54
C ALA A 278 -4.58 3.93 -8.05
N ASN A 279 -3.56 4.13 -7.24
CA ASN A 279 -3.66 4.54 -5.83
C ASN A 279 -2.33 5.20 -5.39
N ALA A 280 -2.03 5.27 -4.09
CA ALA A 280 -0.78 5.92 -3.64
C ALA A 280 0.48 5.14 -4.03
N GLU A 281 0.41 3.82 -4.21
CA GLU A 281 1.56 2.96 -4.52
C GLU A 281 1.64 2.61 -6.01
N HIS A 282 0.53 2.76 -6.74
CA HIS A 282 0.42 2.41 -8.15
C HIS A 282 0.10 3.62 -9.02
N LEU A 283 0.98 3.89 -9.99
CA LEU A 283 0.81 4.91 -11.02
C LEU A 283 -0.41 4.63 -11.91
N GLY A 284 -1.01 5.68 -12.45
CA GLY A 284 -2.14 5.59 -13.39
C GLY A 284 -3.09 6.76 -13.26
N SER A 285 -4.24 6.68 -13.93
CA SER A 285 -5.25 7.74 -13.91
C SER A 285 -6.64 7.26 -13.50
N PHE A 286 -7.41 8.15 -12.89
CA PHE A 286 -8.79 7.91 -12.46
C PHE A 286 -9.55 9.22 -12.27
N LEU A 287 -10.88 9.15 -12.34
CA LEU A 287 -11.76 10.26 -11.94
C LEU A 287 -11.96 10.21 -10.43
N ALA A 288 -11.36 11.13 -9.67
CA ALA A 288 -11.45 11.13 -8.21
C ALA A 288 -12.88 11.30 -7.69
N GLY A 289 -13.67 12.11 -8.38
CA GLY A 289 -15.08 12.35 -8.10
C GLY A 289 -15.60 13.53 -8.90
N ARG A 290 -16.92 13.70 -8.85
CA ARG A 290 -17.66 14.81 -9.45
C ARG A 290 -18.16 15.74 -8.38
N VAL A 291 -17.95 17.05 -8.54
CA VAL A 291 -18.46 18.07 -7.63
C VAL A 291 -19.55 18.87 -8.34
N LEU A 292 -20.75 18.90 -7.78
CA LEU A 292 -21.91 19.66 -8.25
C LEU A 292 -22.20 20.81 -7.28
N TRP A 293 -22.22 22.06 -7.76
CA TRP A 293 -22.65 23.21 -6.96
C TRP A 293 -24.16 23.40 -7.13
N ASP A 294 -24.91 23.40 -6.03
CA ASP A 294 -26.37 23.48 -6.05
C ASP A 294 -26.92 24.92 -5.99
N GLY A 295 -26.05 25.92 -5.76
CA GLY A 295 -26.43 27.33 -5.68
C GLY A 295 -26.74 27.81 -4.27
N SER A 296 -26.78 26.91 -3.29
CA SER A 296 -27.14 27.22 -1.92
C SER A 296 -25.92 27.74 -1.15
N ILE A 297 -25.65 29.04 -1.26
CA ILE A 297 -25.01 29.73 -0.14
C ILE A 297 -25.95 29.58 1.05
N SER A 298 -25.59 28.83 2.09
CA SER A 298 -26.31 28.93 3.36
C SER A 298 -26.29 30.41 3.72
N PRO A 299 -27.44 31.12 3.74
CA PRO A 299 -27.44 32.45 4.29
C PRO A 299 -27.05 32.25 5.75
N LEU A 300 -25.88 32.77 6.14
CA LEU A 300 -25.72 33.20 7.51
C LEU A 300 -26.89 34.15 7.73
N SER A 301 -27.90 33.68 8.45
CA SER A 301 -29.09 34.46 8.77
C SER A 301 -28.70 35.50 9.81
N ASP A 302 -27.81 36.41 9.41
CA ASP A 302 -27.38 37.56 10.18
C ASP A 302 -28.32 38.73 9.87
N THR A 303 -29.62 38.43 9.75
CA THR A 303 -30.64 39.44 10.00
C THR A 303 -30.53 39.75 11.48
N PRO A 304 -29.97 40.91 11.88
CA PRO A 304 -30.00 41.29 13.28
C PRO A 304 -31.47 41.29 13.71
N PRO A 305 -31.81 40.80 14.91
CA PRO A 305 -33.18 40.83 15.40
C PRO A 305 -33.70 42.25 15.25
N GLY A 306 -34.73 42.41 14.42
CA GLY A 306 -35.35 43.70 14.16
C GLY A 306 -35.71 44.31 15.51
N ILE A 307 -35.12 45.45 15.82
CA ILE A 307 -35.56 46.27 16.94
C ILE A 307 -36.96 46.75 16.58
N ASP A 308 -37.96 46.12 17.19
CA ASP A 308 -39.33 46.59 17.17
C ASP A 308 -39.38 47.95 17.89
N LEU A 309 -39.55 49.03 17.13
CA LEU A 309 -39.68 50.39 17.64
C LEU A 309 -41.16 50.81 17.81
N SER A 310 -42.09 49.87 17.96
CA SER A 310 -43.46 50.18 18.33
C SER A 310 -43.65 50.16 19.86
N GLY A 311 -43.32 51.28 20.50
CA GLY A 311 -43.54 51.51 21.93
C GLY A 311 -43.34 52.97 22.32
#